data_AF-A0A968IZ17-F1
#
_entry.id   AF-A0A968IZ17-F1
#
_cell.length_a   1.000
_cell.length_b   1.000
_cell.length_c   1.000
_cell.angle_alpha   90.00
_cell.angle_beta   90.00
_cell.angle_gamma   90.00
#
_symmetry.space_group_name_H-M   'P 1'
#
loop_
_entity.id
_entity.type
_entity.pdbx_description
1 polymer ?
#
loop_
_entity_poly.entity_id
_entity_poly.type
_entity_poly.pdbx_seq_one_letter_code
_entity_poly.pdbx_strand_id
1 'polypeptide(L)'
;MCAADLSRGALLGLGTEILVGAVLLTLWLGYRRALPLVLGGALAGLGMAVAGVPKLRLRALSLLAGTGDTSSNFRVRVWQAVGRMIGDRPWLGIGPGNKAFNAVYPLYQATRYSALGTYSVPLEIAVEGGLFGVLAFGWLLGAALRQGWQRWAAAIARRGGGMVGRGRSLRCRRHHGPRFGGYDVVPTARTTAVVVDDRPGGDR
;
A
#
# COMPACT_ATOMS: atom_id res chain seq x y z
N MET A 1 -20.47 -26.93 19.20
CA MET A 1 -20.16 -25.53 19.56
C MET A 1 -18.68 -25.26 19.28
N CYS A 2 -18.30 -24.87 18.06
CA CYS A 2 -16.91 -24.52 17.67
C CYS A 2 -16.83 -23.61 16.42
N ALA A 3 -17.89 -23.51 15.60
CA ALA A 3 -17.87 -22.72 14.36
C ALA A 3 -18.04 -21.20 14.55
N ALA A 4 -18.44 -20.73 15.74
CA ALA A 4 -18.80 -19.31 15.96
C ALA A 4 -17.61 -18.39 16.29
N ASP A 5 -16.42 -18.95 16.51
CA ASP A 5 -15.24 -18.16 16.90
C ASP A 5 -14.25 -17.94 15.75
N LEU A 6 -14.28 -18.75 14.69
CA LEU A 6 -13.34 -18.65 13.57
C LEU A 6 -13.68 -17.52 12.56
N SER A 7 -14.93 -17.04 12.49
CA SER A 7 -15.37 -16.16 11.38
C SER A 7 -15.67 -14.70 11.74
N ARG A 8 -15.54 -14.27 13.00
CA ARG A 8 -15.92 -12.88 13.37
C ARG A 8 -15.06 -11.83 12.68
N GLY A 9 -13.75 -12.08 12.56
CA GLY A 9 -12.83 -11.23 11.82
C GLY A 9 -13.03 -11.32 10.30
N ALA A 10 -13.35 -12.52 9.79
CA ALA A 10 -13.64 -12.74 8.37
C ALA A 10 -14.94 -12.03 7.93
N LEU A 11 -15.97 -12.02 8.78
CA LEU A 11 -17.22 -11.29 8.53
C LEU A 11 -17.01 -9.78 8.49
N LEU A 12 -16.17 -9.23 9.38
CA LEU A 12 -15.80 -7.81 9.34
C LEU A 12 -14.94 -7.50 8.11
N GLY A 13 -14.04 -8.40 7.73
CA GLY A 13 -13.25 -8.29 6.50
C GLY A 13 -14.13 -8.25 5.25
N LEU A 14 -15.06 -9.20 5.11
CA LEU A 14 -16.04 -9.24 4.02
C LEU A 14 -16.93 -7.99 3.99
N GLY A 15 -17.42 -7.54 5.15
CA GLY A 15 -18.20 -6.30 5.24
C GLY A 15 -17.40 -5.08 4.77
N THR A 16 -16.11 -5.02 5.11
CA THR A 16 -15.21 -3.95 4.67
C THR A 16 -14.94 -4.02 3.16
N GLU A 17 -14.73 -5.21 2.61
CA GLU A 17 -14.51 -5.41 1.18
C GLU A 17 -15.75 -5.04 0.35
N ILE A 18 -16.94 -5.42 0.80
CA ILE A 18 -18.22 -5.03 0.18
C ILE A 18 -18.39 -3.51 0.21
N LEU A 19 -18.07 -2.85 1.32
CA LEU A 19 -18.15 -1.39 1.45
C LEU A 19 -17.19 -0.68 0.50
N VAL A 20 -15.93 -1.12 0.45
CA VAL A 20 -14.92 -0.56 -0.46
C VAL A 20 -15.32 -0.79 -1.91
N GLY A 21 -15.79 -2.01 -2.24
CA GLY A 21 -16.30 -2.34 -3.56
C GLY A 21 -17.47 -1.46 -3.97
N ALA A 22 -18.44 -1.23 -3.08
CA ALA A 22 -19.58 -0.34 -3.32
C ALA A 22 -19.13 1.11 -3.55
N VAL A 23 -18.21 1.63 -2.74
CA VAL A 23 -17.64 2.98 -2.92
C VAL A 23 -16.93 3.10 -4.26
N LEU A 24 -16.05 2.16 -4.61
CA LEU A 24 -15.34 2.17 -5.89
C LEU A 24 -16.29 2.05 -7.07
N LEU A 25 -17.32 1.19 -6.99
CA LEU A 25 -18.34 1.03 -8.02
C LEU A 25 -19.15 2.32 -8.22
N THR A 26 -19.57 2.99 -7.14
CA THR A 26 -20.29 4.27 -7.26
C THR A 26 -19.44 5.37 -7.88
N LEU A 27 -18.14 5.42 -7.57
CA LEU A 27 -17.21 6.35 -8.19
C LEU A 27 -16.96 6.00 -9.66
N TRP A 28 -16.83 4.72 -10.01
CA TRP A 28 -16.62 4.23 -11.37
C TRP A 28 -17.83 4.51 -12.28
N LEU A 29 -19.04 4.32 -11.77
CA LEU A 29 -20.29 4.61 -12.49
C LEU A 29 -20.65 6.11 -12.52
N GLY A 30 -19.84 6.99 -11.91
CA GLY A 30 -20.08 8.43 -11.91
C GLY A 30 -21.14 8.92 -10.91
N TYR A 31 -21.68 8.05 -10.06
CA TYR A 31 -22.74 8.36 -9.09
C TYR A 31 -22.19 9.00 -7.79
N ARG A 32 -21.43 10.09 -7.93
CA ARG A 32 -20.82 10.79 -6.77
C ARG A 32 -21.84 11.27 -5.74
N ARG A 33 -23.08 11.56 -6.17
CA ARG A 33 -24.20 11.97 -5.29
C ARG A 33 -24.75 10.81 -4.44
N ALA A 34 -24.52 9.56 -4.83
CA ALA A 34 -24.94 8.37 -4.07
C ALA A 34 -23.95 8.02 -2.95
N LEU A 35 -22.75 8.61 -2.94
CA LEU A 35 -21.72 8.37 -1.94
C LEU A 35 -22.19 8.63 -0.48
N PRO A 36 -22.83 9.76 -0.14
CA PRO A 36 -23.36 9.96 1.21
C PRO A 36 -24.43 8.92 1.59
N LEU A 37 -25.16 8.38 0.61
CA LEU A 37 -26.18 7.37 0.85
C LEU A 37 -25.56 5.99 1.16
N VAL A 38 -24.50 5.61 0.43
CA VAL A 38 -23.74 4.37 0.67
C VAL A 38 -23.04 4.42 2.03
N LEU A 39 -22.36 5.53 2.33
CA LEU A 39 -21.69 5.73 3.61
C LEU A 39 -22.69 5.83 4.77
N GLY A 40 -23.76 6.60 4.58
CA GLY A 40 -24.84 6.75 5.56
C GLY A 40 -25.56 5.42 5.85
N GLY A 41 -25.82 4.62 4.81
CA GLY A 41 -26.39 3.28 4.95
C GLY A 41 -25.46 2.32 5.69
N ALA A 42 -24.15 2.36 5.41
CA ALA A 42 -23.17 1.57 6.14
C ALA A 42 -23.08 1.97 7.63
N LEU A 43 -23.10 3.27 7.92
CA LEU A 43 -23.13 3.82 9.29
C LEU A 43 -24.41 3.43 10.04
N ALA A 44 -25.57 3.53 9.39
CA ALA A 44 -26.86 3.15 9.96
C ALA A 44 -26.92 1.63 10.22
N GLY A 45 -26.44 0.82 9.28
CA GLY A 45 -26.34 -0.64 9.42
C GLY A 45 -25.42 -1.03 10.59
N LEU A 46 -24.28 -0.37 10.72
CA LEU A 46 -23.38 -0.56 11.85
C LEU A 46 -24.05 -0.16 13.17
N GLY A 47 -24.74 0.98 13.21
CA GLY A 47 -25.47 1.45 14.39
C GLY A 47 -26.56 0.47 14.83
N MET A 48 -27.34 -0.08 13.89
CA MET A 48 -28.34 -1.10 14.17
C MET A 48 -27.72 -2.41 14.66
N ALA A 49 -26.62 -2.86 14.06
CA ALA A 49 -25.92 -4.06 14.48
C ALA A 49 -25.36 -3.93 15.91
N VAL A 50 -24.82 -2.75 16.25
CA VAL A 50 -24.41 -2.43 17.62
C VAL A 50 -25.62 -2.43 18.53
N ALA A 51 -26.74 -1.78 18.18
CA ALA A 51 -27.92 -1.71 19.03
C ALA A 51 -28.60 -3.07 19.28
N GLY A 52 -28.63 -3.95 18.28
CA GLY A 52 -29.33 -5.23 18.34
C GLY A 52 -28.60 -6.33 19.11
N VAL A 53 -27.28 -6.24 19.26
CA VAL A 53 -26.48 -7.31 19.88
C VAL A 53 -25.86 -6.85 21.19
N PRO A 54 -26.33 -7.34 22.36
CA PRO A 54 -25.84 -6.92 23.68
C PRO A 54 -24.32 -7.03 23.85
N LYS A 55 -23.71 -8.07 23.27
CA LYS A 55 -22.24 -8.25 23.29
C LYS A 55 -21.50 -7.20 22.47
N LEU A 56 -22.04 -6.77 21.33
CA LEU A 56 -21.47 -5.66 20.54
C LEU A 56 -21.70 -4.32 21.22
N ARG A 57 -22.84 -4.11 21.90
CA ARG A 57 -23.06 -2.90 22.72
C ARG A 57 -22.00 -2.76 23.79
N LEU A 58 -21.78 -3.80 24.58
CA LEU A 58 -20.79 -3.78 25.65
C LEU A 58 -19.37 -3.58 25.11
N ARG A 59 -19.04 -4.16 23.95
CA ARG A 59 -17.75 -3.94 23.27
C ARG A 59 -17.61 -2.54 22.68
N ALA A 60 -18.65 -2.00 22.06
CA ALA A 60 -18.64 -0.65 21.51
C ALA A 60 -18.52 0.38 22.63
N LEU A 61 -19.29 0.20 23.72
CA LEU A 61 -19.20 1.01 24.92
C LEU A 61 -17.83 0.87 25.59
N SER A 62 -17.22 -0.31 25.61
CA SER A 62 -15.90 -0.49 26.21
C SER A 62 -14.75 0.00 25.33
N LEU A 63 -14.92 0.04 24.00
CA LEU A 63 -14.01 0.71 23.06
C LEU A 63 -14.10 2.23 23.21
N LEU A 64 -15.32 2.77 23.35
CA LEU A 64 -15.55 4.20 23.60
C LEU A 64 -15.10 4.61 25.02
N ALA A 65 -15.23 3.72 26.00
CA ALA A 65 -14.75 3.89 27.38
C ALA A 65 -13.29 3.40 27.60
N GLY A 66 -12.58 3.00 26.53
CA GLY A 66 -11.16 2.67 26.55
C GLY A 66 -10.71 1.47 27.40
N THR A 67 -11.61 0.57 27.82
CA THR A 67 -11.33 -0.45 28.87
C THR A 67 -11.60 -1.91 28.47
N GLY A 68 -11.84 -2.18 27.17
CA GLY A 68 -12.54 -3.39 26.74
C GLY A 68 -11.87 -4.77 26.78
N ASP A 69 -10.54 -4.91 26.83
CA ASP A 69 -9.91 -6.24 26.76
C ASP A 69 -8.65 -6.34 27.62
N THR A 70 -8.52 -7.38 28.44
CA THR A 70 -7.37 -7.62 29.34
C THR A 70 -6.02 -7.57 28.62
N SER A 71 -5.97 -8.02 27.36
CA SER A 71 -4.78 -8.03 26.50
C SER A 71 -4.45 -6.67 25.91
N SER A 72 -5.45 -5.89 25.52
CA SER A 72 -5.26 -4.51 25.05
C SER A 72 -4.86 -3.61 26.20
N ASN A 73 -5.53 -3.75 27.34
CA ASN A 73 -5.22 -3.03 28.57
C ASN A 73 -3.83 -3.35 29.10
N PHE A 74 -3.33 -4.58 28.89
CA PHE A 74 -1.93 -4.93 29.16
C PHE A 74 -0.97 -4.07 28.35
N ARG A 75 -1.17 -3.95 27.02
CA ARG A 75 -0.32 -3.12 26.15
C ARG A 75 -0.36 -1.65 26.52
N VAL A 76 -1.55 -1.12 26.83
CA VAL A 76 -1.72 0.27 27.25
C VAL A 76 -0.91 0.55 28.52
N ARG A 77 -0.93 -0.35 29.51
CA ARG A 77 -0.13 -0.20 30.74
C ARG A 77 1.37 -0.26 30.46
N VAL A 78 1.81 -1.17 29.58
CA VAL A 78 3.21 -1.24 29.13
C VAL A 78 3.62 0.06 28.44
N TRP A 79 2.80 0.58 27.53
CA TRP A 79 3.07 1.83 26.81
C TRP A 79 3.10 3.04 27.74
N GLN A 80 2.26 3.08 28.78
CA GLN A 80 2.29 4.13 29.80
C GLN A 80 3.60 4.09 30.60
N ALA A 81 4.04 2.89 31.03
CA ALA A 81 5.33 2.73 31.73
C ALA A 81 6.49 3.16 30.84
N VAL A 82 6.47 2.73 29.58
CA VAL A 82 7.46 3.10 28.56
C VAL A 82 7.48 4.59 28.28
N GLY A 83 6.31 5.24 28.19
CA GLY A 83 6.22 6.68 27.99
C GLY A 83 6.93 7.45 29.10
N ARG A 84 6.85 6.98 30.34
CA ARG A 84 7.60 7.56 31.48
C ARG A 84 9.10 7.32 31.33
N MET A 85 9.52 6.13 30.90
CA MET A 85 10.94 5.83 30.62
C MET A 85 11.54 6.75 29.55
N ILE A 86 10.78 7.02 28.47
CA ILE A 86 11.20 7.97 27.42
C ILE A 86 11.27 9.39 27.99
N GLY A 87 10.29 9.78 28.82
CA GLY A 87 10.28 11.10 29.47
C GLY A 87 11.51 11.36 30.35
N ASP A 88 12.01 10.32 31.03
CA ASP A 88 13.18 10.45 31.90
C ASP A 88 14.50 10.46 31.13
N ARG A 89 14.56 9.86 29.93
CA ARG A 89 15.77 9.78 29.09
C ARG A 89 15.48 10.09 27.61
N PRO A 90 15.04 11.31 27.26
CA PRO A 90 14.53 11.60 25.92
C PRO A 90 15.61 11.68 24.85
N TRP A 91 16.86 12.00 25.21
CA TRP A 91 17.93 12.26 24.25
C TRP A 91 18.58 10.99 23.73
N LEU A 92 19.20 10.20 24.61
CA LEU A 92 19.94 8.98 24.26
C LEU A 92 19.16 7.69 24.48
N GLY A 93 18.05 7.72 25.23
CA GLY A 93 17.35 6.50 25.63
C GLY A 93 18.10 5.72 26.73
N ILE A 94 17.69 4.47 26.92
CA ILE A 94 18.29 3.54 27.91
C ILE A 94 19.49 2.76 27.35
N GLY A 95 19.74 2.86 26.04
CA GLY A 95 20.73 2.06 25.32
C GLY A 95 20.11 0.89 24.55
N PRO A 96 20.83 0.36 23.55
CA PRO A 96 20.30 -0.65 22.64
C PRO A 96 20.14 -2.03 23.30
N GLY A 97 19.07 -2.72 22.93
CA GLY A 97 18.85 -4.13 23.21
C GLY A 97 18.01 -4.43 24.46
N ASN A 98 17.42 -5.62 24.44
CA ASN A 98 16.46 -6.07 25.46
C ASN A 98 17.06 -6.20 26.88
N LYS A 99 18.39 -6.35 27.03
CA LYS A 99 19.02 -6.38 28.37
C LYS A 99 18.88 -5.04 29.09
N ALA A 100 19.06 -3.93 28.36
CA ALA A 100 18.87 -2.59 28.91
C ALA A 100 17.39 -2.37 29.30
N PHE A 101 16.46 -2.83 28.45
CA PHE A 101 15.03 -2.76 28.72
C PHE A 101 14.64 -3.52 30.00
N ASN A 102 15.05 -4.79 30.12
CA ASN A 102 14.70 -5.61 31.29
C ASN A 102 15.34 -5.12 32.60
N ALA A 103 16.44 -4.36 32.54
CA ALA A 103 17.05 -3.74 33.71
C ALA A 103 16.26 -2.52 34.20
N VAL A 104 15.74 -1.69 33.28
CA VAL A 104 15.08 -0.41 33.61
C VAL A 104 13.58 -0.57 33.78
N TYR A 105 12.93 -1.38 32.95
CA TYR A 105 11.47 -1.58 32.92
C TYR A 105 10.85 -1.94 34.29
N PRO A 106 11.47 -2.80 35.14
CA PRO A 106 10.91 -3.13 36.45
C PRO A 106 10.71 -1.94 37.39
N LEU A 107 11.40 -0.82 37.17
CA LEU A 107 11.24 0.42 37.95
C LEU A 107 9.95 1.18 37.60
N TYR A 108 9.41 0.97 36.40
CA TYR A 108 8.27 1.71 35.86
C TYR A 108 7.01 0.83 35.71
N GLN A 109 7.13 -0.49 35.89
CA GLN A 109 6.05 -1.43 35.68
C GLN A 109 4.92 -1.28 36.74
N ALA A 110 3.68 -1.50 36.31
CA ALA A 110 2.57 -1.68 37.23
C ALA A 110 2.57 -3.10 37.82
N THR A 111 2.16 -3.27 39.08
CA THR A 111 2.10 -4.57 39.77
C THR A 111 1.33 -5.59 38.91
N ARG A 112 1.96 -6.76 38.64
CA ARG A 112 1.48 -7.85 37.76
C ARG A 112 1.60 -7.66 36.23
N TYR A 113 2.36 -6.66 35.75
CA TYR A 113 2.58 -6.41 34.31
C TYR A 113 4.06 -6.48 33.92
N SER A 114 4.63 -7.69 33.88
CA SER A 114 5.99 -7.91 33.36
C SER A 114 5.98 -8.00 31.83
N ALA A 115 6.83 -7.21 31.17
CA ALA A 115 6.94 -7.18 29.72
C ALA A 115 8.38 -7.53 29.31
N LEU A 116 8.53 -8.34 28.26
CA LEU A 116 9.82 -8.65 27.63
C LEU A 116 10.20 -7.62 26.55
N GLY A 117 9.36 -6.62 26.33
CA GLY A 117 9.53 -5.59 25.31
C GLY A 117 8.29 -4.72 25.15
N THR A 118 8.37 -3.75 24.25
CA THR A 118 7.39 -2.67 24.07
C THR A 118 6.19 -3.03 23.20
N TYR A 119 6.23 -4.20 22.54
CA TYR A 119 5.22 -4.70 21.58
C TYR A 119 4.98 -3.80 20.35
N SER A 120 5.78 -2.74 20.20
CA SER A 120 5.70 -1.73 19.15
C SER A 120 7.10 -1.26 18.79
N VAL A 121 7.56 -1.55 17.57
CA VAL A 121 8.89 -1.20 17.06
C VAL A 121 9.22 0.30 17.22
N PRO A 122 8.32 1.26 16.93
CA PRO A 122 8.63 2.67 17.11
C PRO A 122 8.91 3.04 18.57
N LEU A 123 8.20 2.39 19.49
CA LEU A 123 8.32 2.63 20.93
C LEU A 123 9.60 1.99 21.48
N GLU A 124 9.97 0.81 20.96
CA GLU A 124 11.26 0.18 21.22
C GLU A 124 12.43 1.07 20.79
N ILE A 125 12.40 1.59 19.57
CA ILE A 125 13.43 2.52 19.06
C ILE A 125 13.49 3.81 19.90
N ALA A 126 12.33 4.35 20.30
CA ALA A 126 12.27 5.55 21.12
C ALA A 126 12.82 5.34 22.54
N VAL A 127 12.59 4.17 23.14
CA VAL A 127 13.14 3.84 24.47
C VAL A 127 14.64 3.59 24.38
N GLU A 128 15.08 2.83 23.39
CA GLU A 128 16.48 2.40 23.28
C GLU A 128 17.40 3.54 22.82
N GLY A 129 17.00 4.29 21.80
CA GLY A 129 17.83 5.30 21.15
C GLY A 129 17.33 6.74 21.32
N GLY A 130 16.26 6.96 22.08
CA GLY A 130 15.71 8.30 22.31
C GLY A 130 15.34 9.03 21.02
N LEU A 131 15.48 10.35 21.06
CA LEU A 131 15.21 11.23 19.92
C LEU A 131 16.05 10.87 18.69
N PHE A 132 17.33 10.53 18.86
CA PHE A 132 18.20 10.19 17.73
C PHE A 132 17.76 8.91 17.02
N GLY A 133 17.37 7.88 17.79
CA GLY A 133 16.82 6.64 17.24
C GLY A 133 15.55 6.89 16.43
N VAL A 134 14.62 7.69 16.97
CA VAL A 134 13.37 8.04 16.29
C VAL A 134 13.62 8.85 15.02
N LEU A 135 14.54 9.82 15.06
CA LEU A 135 14.90 10.62 13.89
C LEU A 135 15.52 9.76 12.78
N ALA A 136 16.45 8.87 13.13
CA ALA A 136 17.06 7.97 12.16
C ALA A 136 16.04 7.02 11.53
N PHE A 137 15.15 6.44 12.35
CA PHE A 137 14.06 5.57 11.87
C PHE A 137 13.09 6.35 10.97
N GLY A 138 12.67 7.54 11.38
CA GLY A 138 11.79 8.41 10.59
C GLY A 138 12.41 8.82 9.26
N TRP A 139 13.71 9.14 9.24
CA TRP A 139 14.44 9.43 8.01
C TRP A 139 14.46 8.24 7.05
N LEU A 140 14.78 7.05 7.54
CA LEU A 140 14.80 5.82 6.74
C LEU A 140 13.41 5.50 6.17
N LEU A 141 12.37 5.63 6.99
CA LEU A 141 10.99 5.42 6.56
C LEU A 141 10.60 6.43 5.47
N GLY A 142 10.91 7.71 5.67
CA GLY A 142 10.66 8.76 4.68
C GLY A 142 11.43 8.56 3.38
N ALA A 143 12.69 8.12 3.45
CA ALA A 143 13.51 7.82 2.28
C ALA A 143 12.99 6.60 1.51
N ALA A 144 12.57 5.55 2.21
CA ALA A 144 11.98 4.35 1.61
C ALA A 144 10.65 4.67 0.91
N LEU A 145 9.78 5.45 1.57
CA LEU A 145 8.50 5.88 1.01
C LEU A 145 8.71 6.78 -0.21
N ARG A 146 9.65 7.71 -0.16
CA ARG A 146 9.98 8.58 -1.30
C ARG A 146 10.45 7.79 -2.51
N GLN A 147 11.37 6.85 -2.30
CA GLN A 147 11.87 5.98 -3.37
C GLN A 147 10.77 5.05 -3.92
N GLY A 148 9.96 4.49 -3.03
CA GLY A 148 8.80 3.68 -3.41
C GLY A 148 7.81 4.47 -4.26
N TRP A 149 7.49 5.70 -3.85
CA TRP A 149 6.60 6.60 -4.57
C TRP A 149 7.14 6.97 -5.95
N GLN A 150 8.40 7.37 -6.04
CA GLN A 150 9.04 7.71 -7.32
C GLN A 150 9.03 6.52 -8.29
N ARG A 151 9.35 5.32 -7.81
CA ARG A 151 9.32 4.09 -8.62
C ARG A 151 7.91 3.72 -9.06
N TRP A 152 6.93 3.85 -8.16
CA TRP A 152 5.53 3.58 -8.43
C TRP A 152 4.94 4.56 -9.45
N ALA A 153 5.15 5.87 -9.25
CA ALA A 153 4.74 6.92 -10.17
C ALA A 153 5.37 6.73 -11.57
N ALA A 154 6.66 6.42 -11.63
CA ALA A 154 7.34 6.10 -12.88
C ALA A 154 6.79 4.83 -13.55
N ALA A 155 6.41 3.80 -12.78
CA ALA A 155 5.79 2.58 -13.30
C ALA A 155 4.38 2.84 -13.87
N ILE A 156 3.60 3.72 -13.24
CA ILE A 156 2.28 4.13 -13.73
C ILE A 156 2.42 4.93 -15.03
N ALA A 157 3.35 5.88 -15.09
CA ALA A 157 3.61 6.66 -16.31
C ALA A 157 3.99 5.77 -17.50
N ARG A 158 4.76 4.70 -17.26
CA ARG A 158 5.10 3.70 -18.31
C ARG A 158 3.89 2.89 -18.77
N ARG A 159 2.92 2.61 -17.89
CA ARG A 159 1.67 1.93 -18.28
C ARG A 159 0.74 2.83 -19.09
N GLY A 160 0.67 4.13 -18.77
CA GLY A 160 -0.11 5.12 -19.55
C GLY A 160 0.49 5.48 -20.91
N GLY A 161 1.82 5.44 -21.06
CA GLY A 161 2.53 5.72 -22.32
C GLY A 161 2.56 4.56 -23.33
N GLY A 162 1.99 3.40 -23.00
CA GLY A 162 2.00 2.21 -23.87
C GLY A 162 0.91 2.16 -24.94
N MET A 163 -0.10 3.03 -24.88
CA MET A 163 -1.23 3.04 -25.82
C MET A 163 -1.32 4.29 -26.70
N VAL A 164 -0.48 5.31 -26.47
CA VAL A 164 -0.46 6.52 -27.30
C VAL A 164 0.86 6.60 -28.06
N GLY A 165 0.80 6.22 -29.33
CA GLY A 165 1.68 6.78 -30.35
C GLY A 165 3.10 6.22 -30.42
N ARG A 166 3.25 4.92 -30.69
CA ARG A 166 4.39 4.47 -31.50
C ARG A 166 4.03 4.45 -32.98
N GLY A 167 3.44 5.55 -33.45
CA GLY A 167 3.57 5.98 -34.83
C GLY A 167 5.01 6.43 -35.05
N ARG A 168 5.96 5.48 -35.01
CA ARG A 168 7.24 5.65 -35.68
C ARG A 168 6.87 5.78 -37.14
N SER A 169 6.69 7.02 -37.59
CA SER A 169 6.90 7.33 -38.98
C SER A 169 8.31 6.82 -39.28
N LEU A 170 8.35 5.67 -39.95
CA LEU A 170 9.49 5.29 -40.74
C LEU A 170 9.58 6.42 -41.77
N ARG A 171 10.24 7.51 -41.39
CA ARG A 171 10.78 8.46 -42.33
C ARG A 171 11.82 7.64 -43.07
N CYS A 172 11.38 6.99 -44.16
CA CYS A 172 12.26 6.46 -45.17
C CYS A 172 13.15 7.62 -45.58
N ARG A 173 14.33 7.65 -44.97
CA ARG A 173 15.44 8.45 -45.45
C ARG A 173 15.71 7.87 -46.83
N ARG A 174 15.20 8.52 -47.87
CA ARG A 174 15.59 8.24 -49.26
C ARG A 174 17.10 8.42 -49.31
N HIS A 175 17.82 7.32 -49.13
CA HIS A 175 19.17 7.22 -49.63
C HIS A 175 19.03 7.19 -51.15
N HIS A 176 19.30 8.32 -51.78
CA HIS A 176 19.67 8.32 -53.19
C HIS A 176 21.00 7.57 -53.30
N GLY A 177 20.92 6.26 -53.51
CA GLY A 177 22.04 5.48 -54.02
C GLY A 177 22.35 5.90 -55.47
N PRO A 178 23.61 5.78 -55.91
CA PRO A 178 24.00 6.12 -57.27
C PRO A 178 23.21 5.24 -58.27
N ARG A 179 22.57 5.90 -59.24
CA ARG A 179 21.87 5.24 -60.34
C ARG A 179 22.89 4.52 -61.22
N PHE A 180 22.84 3.20 -61.24
CA PHE A 180 23.47 2.39 -62.28
C PHE A 180 22.36 1.64 -63.03
N GLY A 181 22.28 1.88 -64.34
CA GLY A 181 21.65 1.01 -65.33
C GLY A 181 20.21 0.53 -65.06
N GLY A 182 19.23 1.29 -65.54
CA GLY A 182 18.07 0.75 -66.27
C GLY A 182 17.03 -0.15 -65.60
N TYR A 183 17.10 -0.45 -64.30
CA TYR A 183 16.10 -1.31 -63.64
C TYR A 183 15.68 -0.78 -62.26
N ASP A 184 14.37 -0.71 -62.01
CA ASP A 184 13.79 -0.37 -60.71
C ASP A 184 13.62 -1.64 -59.85
N VAL A 185 14.34 -1.71 -58.73
CA VAL A 185 14.19 -2.80 -57.76
C VAL A 185 13.21 -2.34 -56.67
N VAL A 186 11.98 -2.86 -56.71
CA VAL A 186 10.96 -2.63 -55.66
C VAL A 186 11.13 -3.70 -54.57
N PRO A 187 11.33 -3.34 -53.29
CA PRO A 187 11.47 -4.32 -52.22
C PRO A 187 10.08 -4.73 -51.70
N THR A 188 9.62 -5.92 -52.05
CA THR A 188 8.44 -6.55 -51.45
C THR A 188 8.82 -7.36 -50.21
N ALA A 189 8.05 -7.17 -49.14
CA ALA A 189 8.25 -7.78 -47.85
C ALA A 189 7.83 -9.26 -47.84
N ARG A 190 8.68 -10.14 -48.38
CA ARG A 190 8.84 -11.55 -47.98
C ARG A 190 9.92 -12.17 -48.84
N THR A 191 10.83 -12.87 -48.17
CA THR A 191 12.00 -13.55 -48.70
C THR A 191 11.68 -14.50 -49.87
N THR A 192 11.68 -13.99 -51.09
CA THR A 192 12.08 -14.67 -52.34
C THR A 192 12.02 -13.62 -53.46
N ALA A 193 13.18 -13.29 -54.06
CA ALA A 193 13.22 -12.44 -55.23
C ALA A 193 12.62 -13.21 -56.42
N VAL A 194 11.46 -12.77 -56.91
CA VAL A 194 10.90 -13.23 -58.19
C VAL A 194 11.27 -12.17 -59.22
N VAL A 195 12.11 -12.54 -60.18
CA VAL A 195 12.41 -11.71 -61.35
C VAL A 195 11.21 -11.83 -62.29
N VAL A 196 10.49 -10.72 -62.49
CA VAL A 196 9.42 -10.62 -63.49
C VAL A 196 10.02 -9.96 -64.71
N ASP A 197 10.13 -10.70 -65.81
CA ASP A 197 10.54 -10.17 -67.13
C ASP A 197 9.29 -9.62 -67.82
N ASP A 198 9.23 -8.31 -67.99
CA ASP A 198 8.14 -7.62 -68.70
C ASP A 198 8.72 -7.00 -69.98
N ARG A 199 8.80 -7.82 -71.03
CA ARG A 199 9.10 -7.36 -72.38
C ARG A 199 7.76 -7.16 -73.11
N PRO A 200 7.32 -5.92 -73.37
CA PRO A 200 6.21 -5.71 -74.29
C PRO A 200 6.68 -6.02 -75.72
N GLY A 201 5.91 -6.84 -76.42
CA GLY A 201 6.06 -7.09 -77.84
C GLY A 201 5.93 -5.80 -78.64
N GLY A 202 6.80 -5.64 -79.63
CA GLY A 202 6.79 -4.53 -80.59
C GLY A 202 7.46 -4.95 -81.90
N ASP A 203 6.60 -5.23 -82.88
CA ASP A 203 6.69 -5.05 -84.32
C ASP A 203 8.00 -5.37 -85.08
N ARG A 204 7.92 -6.44 -85.89
CA ARG A 204 8.04 -6.35 -87.35
C ARG A 204 7.02 -7.28 -88.02
#